data_AF-A0A7C4NWM8-F1
#
_entry.id   AF-A0A7C4NWM8-F1
#
_cell.length_a   1.000
_cell.length_b   1.000
_cell.length_c   1.000
_cell.angle_alpha   90.00
_cell.angle_beta   90.00
_cell.angle_gamma   90.00
#
_symmetry.space_group_name_H-M   'P 1'
#
loop_
_entity.id
_entity.type
_entity.pdbx_description
1 polymer ?
#
loop_
_entity_poly.entity_id
_entity_poly.type
_entity_poly.pdbx_seq_one_letter_code
_entity_poly.pdbx_strand_id
1 'polypeptide(L)'
;MVYSGDEDADGSVAIRYREKGAAEWRRGHPLIRIAKNRFVTSLFWLKEATAYEIELEPADSEGARVAFPQPLEVTTRSSAVPAPGRDLWVAAEAGPGGSGSREAPFNSIQAAARAARPGDTVRILPGTYQEEVRPPLSGTPEAWIRFVSEGAGVLLDGGETIPTCAGWTALGDGVHSRPFPRSPRYACLDGVRLYRHSSLENLRTGGDGIEGGFFVQSGVLYVKAPGGGPIEGRLLRVGRRAYGFYLENLAYIEIRGVEIAYYDEMCVRFRSTHHAILRDSAVHHSRQMVYVDGAAS
;
A
#
# COMPACT_ATOMS: atom_id res chain seq x y z
N MET A 1 32.13 -2.01 9.38
CA MET A 1 32.94 -1.84 8.15
C MET A 1 33.58 -0.47 8.21
N VAL A 2 34.91 -0.38 8.12
CA VAL A 2 35.63 0.91 8.10
C VAL A 2 36.38 1.01 6.78
N TYR A 3 36.24 2.16 6.10
CA TYR A 3 37.00 2.54 4.92
C TYR A 3 38.00 3.65 5.31
N SER A 4 39.25 3.54 4.85
CA SER A 4 40.38 4.38 5.28
C SER A 4 41.48 4.46 4.22
N GLY A 5 42.42 5.41 4.35
CA GLY A 5 43.53 5.60 3.41
C GLY A 5 43.11 6.37 2.16
N ASP A 6 42.30 7.40 2.36
CA ASP A 6 41.69 8.29 1.36
C ASP A 6 41.25 9.54 2.14
N GLU A 7 42.25 10.30 2.58
CA GLU A 7 42.08 11.44 3.50
C GLU A 7 41.48 12.66 2.79
N ASP A 8 41.74 12.81 1.49
CA ASP A 8 41.20 13.86 0.61
C ASP A 8 39.80 13.54 0.04
N ALA A 9 39.34 12.31 0.20
CA ALA A 9 38.02 11.80 -0.18
C ALA A 9 37.77 11.76 -1.70
N ASP A 10 38.82 11.61 -2.51
CA ASP A 10 38.71 11.49 -3.97
C ASP A 10 38.68 10.04 -4.48
N GLY A 11 38.94 9.06 -3.60
CA GLY A 11 38.99 7.64 -3.94
C GLY A 11 37.69 7.06 -4.50
N SER A 12 37.79 5.84 -5.07
CA SER A 12 36.65 5.10 -5.60
C SER A 12 36.58 3.69 -5.03
N VAL A 13 35.40 3.08 -5.07
CA VAL A 13 35.22 1.68 -4.65
C VAL A 13 34.44 0.94 -5.72
N ALA A 14 35.12 0.05 -6.45
CA ALA A 14 34.45 -0.89 -7.33
C ALA A 14 33.92 -2.09 -6.53
N ILE A 15 32.98 -2.83 -7.12
CA ILE A 15 32.36 -4.00 -6.50
C ILE A 15 32.25 -5.12 -7.50
N ARG A 16 32.56 -6.33 -7.04
CA ARG A 16 32.26 -7.57 -7.75
C ARG A 16 31.52 -8.52 -6.85
N TYR A 17 30.71 -9.38 -7.45
CA TYR A 17 29.85 -10.32 -6.74
C TYR A 17 29.66 -11.61 -7.52
N ARG A 18 29.41 -12.71 -6.82
CA ARG A 18 29.10 -14.01 -7.42
C ARG A 18 28.20 -14.82 -6.51
N GLU A 19 27.48 -15.78 -7.07
CA GLU A 19 26.81 -16.79 -6.23
C GLU A 19 27.88 -17.53 -5.43
N LYS A 20 27.62 -17.82 -4.15
CA LYS A 20 28.60 -18.44 -3.27
C LYS A 20 29.12 -19.73 -3.89
N GLY A 21 30.46 -19.83 -4.03
CA GLY A 21 31.13 -20.97 -4.63
C GLY A 21 31.16 -21.00 -6.17
N ALA A 22 30.54 -20.03 -6.87
CA ALA A 22 30.68 -19.92 -8.31
C ALA A 22 32.12 -19.51 -8.70
N ALA A 23 32.58 -19.92 -9.88
CA ALA A 23 33.90 -19.54 -10.35
C ALA A 23 33.95 -18.08 -10.82
N GLU A 24 32.90 -17.63 -11.53
CA GLU A 24 32.89 -16.34 -12.22
C GLU A 24 32.41 -15.19 -11.33
N TRP A 25 33.16 -14.10 -11.36
CA TRP A 25 32.79 -12.84 -10.72
C TRP A 25 32.06 -11.93 -11.71
N ARG A 26 30.91 -11.42 -11.29
CA ARG A 26 30.19 -10.34 -12.00
C ARG A 26 30.60 -9.00 -11.42
N ARG A 27 30.78 -8.00 -12.28
CA ARG A 27 31.04 -6.62 -11.84
C ARG A 27 29.71 -5.90 -11.59
N GLY A 28 29.59 -5.27 -10.43
CA GLY A 28 28.44 -4.43 -10.08
C GLY A 28 28.69 -2.97 -10.44
N HIS A 29 27.70 -2.11 -10.22
CA HIS A 29 27.87 -0.67 -10.36
C HIS A 29 28.86 -0.18 -9.28
N PRO A 30 29.90 0.60 -9.64
CA PRO A 30 30.80 1.20 -8.66
C PRO A 30 30.02 1.93 -7.57
N LEU A 31 30.53 1.90 -6.35
CA LEU A 31 29.86 2.53 -5.23
C LEU A 31 29.91 4.06 -5.36
N ILE A 32 28.82 4.72 -5.02
CA ILE A 32 28.69 6.17 -4.99
C ILE A 32 29.01 6.65 -3.57
N ARG A 33 29.95 7.58 -3.44
CA ARG A 33 30.26 8.22 -2.15
C ARG A 33 29.13 9.17 -1.75
N ILE A 34 28.66 9.04 -0.51
CA ILE A 34 27.59 9.89 0.04
C ILE A 34 28.05 10.76 1.21
N ALA A 35 29.14 10.41 1.89
CA ALA A 35 29.78 11.25 2.91
C ALA A 35 31.10 10.63 3.34
N LYS A 36 32.24 11.35 3.28
CA LYS A 36 33.57 10.87 3.71
C LYS A 36 33.79 9.39 3.38
N ASN A 37 33.68 8.50 4.38
CA ASN A 37 33.90 7.05 4.29
C ASN A 37 32.64 6.20 4.05
N ARG A 38 31.51 6.82 3.67
CA ARG A 38 30.22 6.17 3.41
C ARG A 38 29.93 6.12 1.93
N PHE A 39 29.54 4.93 1.50
CA PHE A 39 29.29 4.59 0.12
C PHE A 39 27.99 3.81 -0.01
N VAL A 40 27.34 3.91 -1.18
CA VAL A 40 26.11 3.16 -1.52
C VAL A 40 26.20 2.57 -2.92
N THR A 41 25.61 1.40 -3.12
CA THR A 41 25.43 0.79 -4.44
C THR A 41 24.19 -0.11 -4.45
N SER A 42 23.85 -0.66 -5.60
CA SER A 42 22.82 -1.68 -5.78
C SER A 42 23.35 -2.77 -6.71
N LEU A 43 23.07 -4.02 -6.34
CA LEU A 43 23.33 -5.19 -7.17
C LEU A 43 22.00 -5.67 -7.77
N PHE A 44 22.01 -6.01 -9.04
CA PHE A 44 20.81 -6.37 -9.81
C PHE A 44 20.92 -7.80 -10.33
N TRP A 45 19.78 -8.37 -10.76
CA TRP A 45 19.69 -9.72 -11.34
C TRP A 45 20.24 -10.83 -10.42
N LEU A 46 19.96 -10.69 -9.13
CA LEU A 46 20.24 -11.70 -8.13
C LEU A 46 19.07 -12.68 -8.04
N LYS A 47 19.36 -13.95 -7.77
CA LYS A 47 18.37 -14.94 -7.40
C LYS A 47 17.92 -14.67 -5.97
N GLU A 48 16.65 -14.93 -5.68
CA GLU A 48 16.12 -14.90 -4.32
C GLU A 48 16.69 -16.04 -3.46
N ALA A 49 16.63 -15.90 -2.14
CA ALA A 49 17.07 -16.89 -1.16
C ALA A 49 18.48 -17.49 -1.45
N THR A 50 19.35 -16.71 -2.08
CA THR A 50 20.63 -17.20 -2.62
C THR A 50 21.77 -16.46 -1.96
N ALA A 51 22.76 -17.21 -1.48
CA ALA A 51 23.97 -16.66 -0.90
C ALA A 51 24.91 -16.14 -2.01
N TYR A 52 25.42 -14.95 -1.81
CA TYR A 52 26.36 -14.25 -2.67
C TYR A 52 27.61 -13.90 -1.90
N GLU A 53 28.76 -14.06 -2.55
CA GLU A 53 30.03 -13.50 -2.12
C GLU A 53 30.22 -12.15 -2.81
N ILE A 54 30.62 -11.13 -2.06
CA ILE A 54 30.82 -9.76 -2.51
C ILE A 54 32.24 -9.34 -2.17
N GLU A 55 32.94 -8.75 -3.13
CA GLU A 55 34.23 -8.11 -2.91
C GLU A 55 34.18 -6.62 -3.26
N LEU A 56 34.73 -5.81 -2.36
CA LEU A 56 34.95 -4.39 -2.58
C LEU A 56 36.40 -4.17 -3.01
N GLU A 57 36.58 -3.40 -4.07
CA GLU A 57 37.87 -3.06 -4.68
C GLU A 57 38.08 -1.53 -4.52
N PRO A 58 38.53 -1.05 -3.34
CA PRO A 58 38.86 0.36 -3.15
C PRO A 58 40.10 0.73 -3.97
N ALA A 59 40.09 1.91 -4.57
CA ALA A 59 41.17 2.44 -5.38
C ALA A 59 41.36 3.93 -5.08
N ASP A 60 42.54 4.26 -4.58
CA ASP A 60 43.01 5.60 -4.30
C ASP A 60 44.55 5.62 -4.30
N SER A 61 45.15 6.78 -4.59
CA SER A 61 46.60 7.00 -4.61
C SER A 61 47.26 6.88 -3.23
N GLU A 62 46.52 7.08 -2.14
CA GLU A 62 46.99 6.95 -0.75
C GLU A 62 46.81 5.53 -0.20
N GLY A 63 46.28 4.61 -1.01
CA GLY A 63 46.13 3.19 -0.67
C GLY A 63 44.86 2.88 0.12
N ALA A 64 43.73 3.38 -0.39
CA ALA A 64 42.41 3.12 0.16
C ALA A 64 42.15 1.64 0.39
N ARG A 65 41.57 1.32 1.53
CA ARG A 65 41.31 -0.06 1.96
C ARG A 65 40.05 -0.19 2.79
N VAL A 66 39.45 -1.37 2.67
CA VAL A 66 38.31 -1.81 3.47
C VAL A 66 38.80 -2.70 4.62
N ALA A 67 38.57 -2.28 5.86
CA ALA A 67 39.06 -2.97 7.05
C ALA A 67 38.05 -4.01 7.56
N PHE A 68 37.75 -5.02 6.75
CA PHE A 68 36.97 -6.20 7.14
C PHE A 68 37.26 -7.39 6.20
N PRO A 69 37.04 -8.64 6.64
CA PRO A 69 37.28 -9.82 5.81
C PRO A 69 36.47 -9.79 4.51
N GLN A 70 37.14 -10.12 3.41
CA GLN A 70 36.59 -10.25 2.07
C GLN A 70 36.80 -11.70 1.59
N PRO A 71 35.87 -12.29 0.81
CA PRO A 71 34.58 -11.73 0.42
C PRO A 71 33.58 -11.64 1.58
N LEU A 72 32.67 -10.67 1.52
CA LEU A 72 31.48 -10.62 2.37
C LEU A 72 30.45 -11.62 1.85
N GLU A 73 29.88 -12.43 2.73
CA GLU A 73 28.72 -13.25 2.41
C GLU A 73 27.41 -12.52 2.74
N VAL A 74 26.54 -12.39 1.76
CA VAL A 74 25.17 -11.88 1.93
C VAL A 74 24.17 -12.83 1.30
N THR A 75 22.98 -12.95 1.87
CA THR A 75 21.91 -13.76 1.28
C THR A 75 20.76 -12.86 0.88
N THR A 76 20.30 -12.99 -0.37
CA THR A 76 19.10 -12.29 -0.83
C THR A 76 17.87 -12.83 -0.10
N ARG A 77 16.84 -12.01 0.04
CA ARG A 77 15.58 -12.45 0.66
C ARG A 77 14.88 -13.48 -0.21
N SER A 78 14.19 -14.43 0.41
CA SER A 78 13.25 -15.32 -0.29
C SER A 78 11.98 -14.55 -0.67
N SER A 79 11.34 -14.89 -1.80
CA SER A 79 9.97 -14.44 -2.09
C SER A 79 8.90 -15.38 -1.53
N ALA A 80 9.31 -16.47 -0.87
CA ALA A 80 8.39 -17.41 -0.26
C ALA A 80 7.60 -16.74 0.87
N VAL A 81 6.29 -17.00 0.88
CA VAL A 81 5.35 -16.56 1.91
C VAL A 81 4.73 -17.82 2.53
N PRO A 82 5.50 -18.56 3.37
CA PRO A 82 5.07 -19.84 3.89
C PRO A 82 3.85 -19.65 4.79
N ALA A 83 2.81 -20.46 4.57
CA ALA A 83 1.58 -20.47 5.36
C ALA A 83 1.12 -21.93 5.52
N PRO A 84 1.73 -22.68 6.47
CA PRO A 84 1.45 -24.11 6.66
C PRO A 84 0.16 -24.37 7.45
N GLY A 85 -0.55 -23.32 7.86
CA GLY A 85 -1.79 -23.41 8.60
C GLY A 85 -2.99 -23.77 7.73
N ARG A 86 -4.18 -23.41 8.21
CA ARG A 86 -5.45 -23.76 7.57
C ARG A 86 -5.93 -22.63 6.64
N ASP A 87 -6.83 -23.00 5.73
CA ASP A 87 -7.61 -22.03 4.97
C ASP A 87 -8.84 -21.57 5.79
N LEU A 88 -9.08 -20.26 5.84
CA LEU A 88 -10.28 -19.63 6.38
C LEU A 88 -11.05 -18.95 5.25
N TRP A 89 -12.27 -19.39 5.00
CA TRP A 89 -13.07 -18.92 3.86
C TRP A 89 -13.95 -17.73 4.24
N VAL A 90 -14.06 -16.78 3.31
CA VAL A 90 -14.87 -15.57 3.43
C VAL A 90 -15.75 -15.42 2.20
N ALA A 91 -17.04 -15.14 2.39
CA ALA A 91 -17.98 -14.82 1.33
C ALA A 91 -18.86 -13.64 1.75
N ALA A 92 -18.98 -12.62 0.90
CA ALA A 92 -19.74 -11.40 1.20
C ALA A 92 -21.22 -11.68 1.52
N GLU A 93 -21.83 -12.65 0.83
CA GLU A 93 -23.24 -13.02 0.96
C GLU A 93 -23.50 -14.07 2.07
N ALA A 94 -22.47 -14.48 2.82
CA ALA A 94 -22.66 -15.44 3.91
C ALA A 94 -23.42 -14.82 5.09
N GLY A 95 -24.14 -15.67 5.82
CA GLY A 95 -24.75 -15.28 7.09
C GLY A 95 -23.70 -15.03 8.19
N PRO A 96 -24.07 -14.26 9.24
CA PRO A 96 -23.17 -14.04 10.38
C PRO A 96 -22.89 -15.35 11.14
N GLY A 97 -21.72 -15.44 11.77
CA GLY A 97 -21.38 -16.53 12.69
C GLY A 97 -20.83 -17.81 12.04
N GLY A 98 -20.47 -17.78 10.75
CA GLY A 98 -19.75 -18.87 10.10
C GLY A 98 -18.44 -19.22 10.82
N SER A 99 -18.00 -20.47 10.69
CA SER A 99 -16.79 -21.00 11.34
C SER A 99 -15.50 -20.70 10.57
N GLY A 100 -15.61 -20.19 9.34
CA GLY A 100 -14.48 -20.01 8.42
C GLY A 100 -14.15 -21.28 7.62
N SER A 101 -14.94 -22.34 7.76
CA SER A 101 -14.89 -23.49 6.84
C SER A 101 -15.43 -23.11 5.46
N ARG A 102 -15.17 -23.93 4.43
CA ARG A 102 -15.68 -23.65 3.09
C ARG A 102 -17.20 -23.75 3.02
N GLU A 103 -17.79 -24.62 3.84
CA GLU A 103 -19.23 -24.87 3.95
C GLU A 103 -19.94 -23.81 4.80
N ALA A 104 -19.21 -23.20 5.75
CA ALA A 104 -19.70 -22.11 6.60
C ALA A 104 -18.67 -20.98 6.68
N PRO A 105 -18.47 -20.22 5.58
CA PRO A 105 -17.50 -19.14 5.52
C PRO A 105 -17.86 -17.99 6.46
N PHE A 106 -16.87 -17.20 6.83
CA PHE A 106 -17.13 -15.90 7.46
C PHE A 106 -17.81 -14.96 6.46
N ASN A 107 -18.61 -14.02 6.98
CA ASN A 107 -19.27 -13.01 6.16
C ASN A 107 -18.47 -11.71 6.00
N SER A 108 -17.28 -11.62 6.60
CA SER A 108 -16.39 -10.47 6.47
C SER A 108 -14.92 -10.88 6.57
N ILE A 109 -14.07 -10.12 5.91
CA ILE A 109 -12.62 -10.33 5.91
C ILE A 109 -12.08 -10.06 7.32
N GLN A 110 -12.64 -9.09 8.04
CA GLN A 110 -12.26 -8.76 9.41
C GLN A 110 -12.59 -9.89 10.40
N ALA A 111 -13.70 -10.61 10.22
CA ALA A 111 -14.03 -11.77 11.06
C ALA A 111 -12.99 -12.88 10.87
N ALA A 112 -12.61 -13.18 9.63
CA ALA A 112 -11.52 -14.11 9.34
C ALA A 112 -10.18 -13.63 9.87
N ALA A 113 -9.86 -12.34 9.72
CA ALA A 113 -8.64 -11.74 10.26
C ALA A 113 -8.53 -11.91 11.80
N ARG A 114 -9.65 -11.85 12.52
CA ARG A 114 -9.69 -12.09 13.98
C ARG A 114 -9.51 -13.56 14.36
N ALA A 115 -9.93 -14.48 13.49
CA ALA A 115 -9.82 -15.92 13.71
C ALA A 115 -8.46 -16.50 13.26
N ALA A 116 -7.79 -15.82 12.34
CA ALA A 116 -6.52 -16.24 11.75
C ALA A 116 -5.41 -16.32 12.81
N ARG A 117 -4.60 -17.37 12.69
CA ARG A 117 -3.36 -17.59 13.46
C ARG A 117 -2.15 -17.60 12.53
N PRO A 118 -0.91 -17.44 13.04
CA PRO A 118 0.28 -17.60 12.23
C PRO A 118 0.23 -18.86 11.35
N GLY A 119 0.43 -18.68 10.05
CA GLY A 119 0.37 -19.75 9.05
C GLY A 119 -0.99 -19.91 8.36
N ASP A 120 -2.07 -19.30 8.85
CA ASP A 120 -3.39 -19.39 8.22
C ASP A 120 -3.47 -18.54 6.93
N THR A 121 -4.25 -19.02 5.97
CA THR A 121 -4.60 -18.28 4.74
C THR A 121 -6.09 -17.96 4.75
N VAL A 122 -6.43 -16.67 4.77
CA VAL A 122 -7.78 -16.16 4.55
C VAL A 122 -8.06 -16.14 3.06
N ARG A 123 -8.97 -17.01 2.61
CA ARG A 123 -9.45 -17.19 1.24
C ARG A 123 -10.70 -16.34 1.02
N ILE A 124 -10.59 -15.31 0.21
CA ILE A 124 -11.64 -14.31 0.01
C ILE A 124 -12.35 -14.61 -1.31
N LEU A 125 -13.61 -15.04 -1.25
CA LEU A 125 -14.41 -15.31 -2.44
C LEU A 125 -14.87 -14.00 -3.10
N PRO A 126 -15.10 -13.98 -4.43
CA PRO A 126 -15.61 -12.82 -5.14
C PRO A 126 -16.84 -12.20 -4.48
N GLY A 127 -16.86 -10.88 -4.42
CA GLY A 127 -17.88 -10.11 -3.71
C GLY A 127 -17.40 -8.72 -3.34
N THR A 128 -18.34 -7.86 -2.92
CA THR A 128 -18.03 -6.52 -2.40
C THR A 128 -18.09 -6.54 -0.87
N TYR A 129 -16.97 -6.24 -0.24
CA TYR A 129 -16.79 -6.21 1.20
C TYR A 129 -16.72 -4.77 1.68
N GLN A 130 -17.78 -4.29 2.34
CA GLN A 130 -17.84 -2.91 2.84
C GLN A 130 -17.37 -2.82 4.29
N GLU A 131 -16.06 -2.86 4.52
CA GLU A 131 -15.47 -2.95 5.86
C GLU A 131 -14.10 -2.26 5.98
N GLU A 132 -13.55 -2.25 7.20
CA GLU A 132 -12.13 -1.99 7.45
C GLU A 132 -11.51 -3.27 8.01
N VAL A 133 -10.30 -3.61 7.57
CA VAL A 133 -9.58 -4.81 8.00
C VAL A 133 -8.34 -4.42 8.81
N ARG A 134 -8.35 -4.85 10.06
CA ARG A 134 -7.29 -4.67 11.06
C ARG A 134 -6.98 -6.05 11.64
N PRO A 135 -6.01 -6.79 11.06
CA PRO A 135 -5.56 -8.05 11.64
C PRO A 135 -5.00 -7.80 13.05
N PRO A 136 -5.36 -8.62 14.06
CA PRO A 136 -4.88 -8.42 15.42
C PRO A 136 -3.54 -9.13 15.71
N LEU A 137 -3.08 -10.01 14.81
CA LEU A 137 -1.92 -10.87 15.04
C LEU A 137 -0.93 -10.76 13.88
N SER A 138 0.35 -10.92 14.21
CA SER A 138 1.44 -11.12 13.27
C SER A 138 1.57 -12.59 12.88
N GLY A 139 2.16 -12.87 11.72
CA GLY A 139 2.75 -14.18 11.43
C GLY A 139 4.16 -14.31 12.02
N THR A 140 4.88 -15.34 11.56
CA THR A 140 6.31 -15.56 11.81
C THR A 140 7.04 -15.77 10.48
N PRO A 141 8.40 -15.78 10.44
CA PRO A 141 9.13 -16.04 9.20
C PRO A 141 8.72 -17.35 8.50
N GLU A 142 8.35 -18.37 9.26
CA GLU A 142 7.94 -19.70 8.78
C GLU A 142 6.42 -19.86 8.64
N ALA A 143 5.62 -18.91 9.14
CA ALA A 143 4.16 -19.01 9.22
C ALA A 143 3.49 -17.64 9.09
N TRP A 144 3.44 -17.12 7.86
CA TRP A 144 2.79 -15.86 7.51
C TRP A 144 1.27 -15.99 7.63
N ILE A 145 0.59 -14.87 7.94
CA ILE A 145 -0.87 -14.77 7.77
C ILE A 145 -1.13 -14.16 6.40
N ARG A 146 -1.95 -14.82 5.60
CA ARG A 146 -2.16 -14.42 4.20
C ARG A 146 -3.62 -14.07 3.95
N PHE A 147 -3.89 -12.99 3.23
CA PHE A 147 -5.21 -12.58 2.75
C PHE A 147 -5.19 -12.68 1.24
N VAL A 148 -5.84 -13.69 0.68
CA VAL A 148 -5.73 -14.06 -0.73
C VAL A 148 -7.10 -14.11 -1.38
N SER A 149 -7.26 -13.36 -2.47
CA SER A 149 -8.45 -13.45 -3.32
C SER A 149 -8.52 -14.77 -4.07
N GLU A 150 -9.69 -15.41 -4.07
CA GLU A 150 -10.02 -16.60 -4.85
C GLU A 150 -10.58 -16.19 -6.24
N GLY A 151 -9.77 -15.44 -6.99
CA GLY A 151 -10.08 -15.00 -8.36
C GLY A 151 -10.30 -13.48 -8.50
N ALA A 152 -10.83 -13.08 -9.65
CA ALA A 152 -11.23 -11.69 -9.89
C ALA A 152 -12.57 -11.38 -9.21
N GLY A 153 -12.84 -10.10 -8.95
CA GLY A 153 -14.12 -9.64 -8.42
C GLY A 153 -14.22 -9.57 -6.89
N VAL A 154 -13.10 -9.65 -6.17
CA VAL A 154 -13.04 -9.24 -4.75
C VAL A 154 -12.76 -7.75 -4.67
N LEU A 155 -13.76 -6.99 -4.24
CA LEU A 155 -13.65 -5.56 -3.97
C LEU A 155 -13.82 -5.29 -2.48
N LEU A 156 -12.78 -4.76 -1.84
CA LEU A 156 -12.82 -4.15 -0.52
C LEU A 156 -13.17 -2.67 -0.66
N ASP A 157 -14.42 -2.31 -0.34
CA ASP A 157 -15.05 -1.03 -0.64
C ASP A 157 -15.24 -0.15 0.60
N GLY A 158 -14.48 0.93 0.68
CA GLY A 158 -14.55 1.93 1.74
C GLY A 158 -15.65 2.98 1.57
N GLY A 159 -16.33 3.00 0.42
CA GLY A 159 -17.16 4.11 -0.01
C GLY A 159 -18.64 3.93 0.25
N GLU A 160 -19.39 4.92 -0.22
CA GLU A 160 -20.82 4.83 -0.46
C GLU A 160 -21.21 5.56 -1.75
N THR A 161 -22.27 5.08 -2.39
CA THR A 161 -22.86 5.76 -3.54
C THR A 161 -23.85 6.80 -3.05
N ILE A 162 -23.71 8.03 -3.55
CA ILE A 162 -24.61 9.13 -3.27
C ILE A 162 -25.59 9.28 -4.44
N PRO A 163 -26.91 9.12 -4.21
CA PRO A 163 -27.90 9.34 -5.26
C PRO A 163 -27.80 10.77 -5.80
N THR A 164 -27.80 10.92 -7.11
CA THR A 164 -27.72 12.21 -7.81
C THR A 164 -29.03 12.59 -8.50
N CYS A 165 -30.00 11.68 -8.61
CA CYS A 165 -31.30 11.93 -9.22
C CYS A 165 -32.31 12.69 -8.32
N ALA A 166 -31.99 12.87 -7.03
CA ALA A 166 -32.88 13.55 -6.09
C ALA A 166 -32.11 14.11 -4.89
N GLY A 167 -32.69 15.08 -4.18
CA GLY A 167 -32.16 15.63 -2.93
C GLY A 167 -31.00 16.62 -3.11
N TRP A 168 -30.84 17.19 -4.31
CA TRP A 168 -29.86 18.21 -4.63
C TRP A 168 -30.54 19.52 -5.02
N THR A 169 -29.94 20.64 -4.60
CA THR A 169 -30.33 22.00 -5.00
C THR A 169 -29.25 22.59 -5.90
N ALA A 170 -29.62 22.99 -7.12
CA ALA A 170 -28.73 23.75 -8.00
C ALA A 170 -28.58 25.18 -7.47
N LEU A 171 -27.34 25.66 -7.34
CA LEU A 171 -27.02 26.99 -6.80
C LEU A 171 -26.56 27.99 -7.88
N GLY A 172 -26.53 27.59 -9.15
CA GLY A 172 -25.83 28.30 -10.22
C GLY A 172 -24.36 27.90 -10.33
N ASP A 173 -23.67 28.39 -11.36
CA ASP A 173 -22.24 28.17 -11.62
C ASP A 173 -21.79 26.69 -11.67
N GLY A 174 -22.72 25.78 -11.98
CA GLY A 174 -22.51 24.33 -11.98
C GLY A 174 -22.41 23.70 -10.58
N VAL A 175 -22.64 24.47 -9.51
CA VAL A 175 -22.58 23.98 -8.13
C VAL A 175 -23.94 23.44 -7.70
N HIS A 176 -23.92 22.25 -7.11
CA HIS A 176 -25.09 21.58 -6.55
C HIS A 176 -24.83 21.30 -5.08
N SER A 177 -25.83 21.46 -4.22
CA SER A 177 -25.71 21.21 -2.79
C SER A 177 -26.73 20.20 -2.28
N ARG A 178 -26.38 19.48 -1.22
CA ARG A 178 -27.32 18.66 -0.45
C ARG A 178 -26.96 18.60 1.03
N PRO A 179 -27.93 18.36 1.94
CA PRO A 179 -27.64 17.98 3.31
C PRO A 179 -26.74 16.74 3.35
N PHE A 180 -25.64 16.84 4.08
CA PHE A 180 -24.66 15.78 4.23
C PHE A 180 -23.94 15.93 5.59
N PRO A 181 -24.27 15.11 6.61
CA PRO A 181 -23.81 15.31 7.98
C PRO A 181 -22.32 14.98 8.20
N ARG A 182 -21.64 14.38 7.22
CA ARG A 182 -20.24 13.95 7.31
C ARG A 182 -19.33 14.89 6.52
N SER A 183 -18.03 14.82 6.78
CA SER A 183 -17.00 15.54 6.01
C SER A 183 -16.09 14.52 5.31
N PRO A 184 -16.51 13.99 4.14
CA PRO A 184 -15.71 13.02 3.41
C PRO A 184 -14.40 13.69 2.94
N ARG A 185 -13.35 12.90 2.85
CA ARG A 185 -12.02 13.31 2.40
C ARG A 185 -11.70 12.80 1.00
N TYR A 186 -12.49 11.85 0.52
CA TYR A 186 -12.48 11.38 -0.86
C TYR A 186 -13.87 11.50 -1.51
N ALA A 187 -13.89 11.91 -2.79
CA ALA A 187 -15.08 11.84 -3.64
C ALA A 187 -14.68 11.61 -5.10
N CYS A 188 -15.56 10.98 -5.88
CA CYS A 188 -15.43 10.89 -7.33
C CYS A 188 -16.80 10.91 -8.02
N LEU A 189 -16.82 11.36 -9.27
CA LEU A 189 -18.01 11.39 -10.13
C LEU A 189 -17.69 10.60 -11.40
N ASP A 190 -18.42 9.50 -11.64
CA ASP A 190 -18.15 8.52 -12.70
C ASP A 190 -16.70 8.00 -12.69
N GLY A 191 -16.17 7.76 -11.49
CA GLY A 191 -14.77 7.35 -11.29
C GLY A 191 -13.75 8.50 -11.36
N VAL A 192 -14.11 9.67 -11.88
CA VAL A 192 -13.20 10.82 -11.92
C VAL A 192 -13.09 11.45 -10.53
N ARG A 193 -11.87 11.51 -9.97
CA ARG A 193 -11.62 12.09 -8.64
C ARG A 193 -12.06 13.55 -8.58
N LEU A 194 -12.81 13.89 -7.53
CA LEU A 194 -13.14 15.25 -7.15
C LEU A 194 -12.21 15.70 -6.02
N TYR A 195 -11.61 16.88 -6.15
CA TYR A 195 -10.77 17.47 -5.10
C TYR A 195 -11.57 18.38 -4.18
N ARG A 196 -11.20 18.40 -2.90
CA ARG A 196 -11.81 19.28 -1.91
C ARG A 196 -11.25 20.69 -2.09
N HIS A 197 -12.13 21.65 -2.30
CA HIS A 197 -11.77 23.07 -2.32
C HIS A 197 -11.68 23.65 -0.90
N SER A 198 -10.91 24.73 -0.76
CA SER A 198 -10.69 25.43 0.51
C SER A 198 -11.88 26.29 0.94
N SER A 199 -12.71 26.73 -0.01
CA SER A 199 -13.95 27.49 0.23
C SER A 199 -15.02 27.18 -0.83
N LEU A 200 -16.27 27.54 -0.55
CA LEU A 200 -17.35 27.48 -1.55
C LEU A 200 -17.08 28.40 -2.75
N GLU A 201 -16.45 29.55 -2.51
CA GLU A 201 -16.11 30.49 -3.57
C GLU A 201 -15.04 29.93 -4.51
N ASN A 202 -14.04 29.25 -3.97
CA ASN A 202 -13.02 28.59 -4.78
C ASN A 202 -13.62 27.43 -5.59
N LEU A 203 -14.58 26.68 -5.04
CA LEU A 203 -15.33 25.68 -5.80
C LEU A 203 -16.11 26.30 -6.98
N ARG A 204 -16.70 27.48 -6.80
CA ARG A 204 -17.42 28.19 -7.87
C ARG A 204 -16.49 28.65 -8.97
N THR A 205 -15.40 29.31 -8.59
CA THR A 205 -14.50 30.05 -9.49
C THR A 205 -13.33 29.21 -10.01
N GLY A 206 -13.08 28.03 -9.45
CA GLY A 206 -11.86 27.28 -9.71
C GLY A 206 -10.63 27.88 -9.01
N GLY A 207 -10.82 28.69 -7.96
CA GLY A 207 -9.77 29.48 -7.29
C GLY A 207 -8.61 28.67 -6.69
N ASP A 208 -8.78 27.36 -6.48
CA ASP A 208 -7.70 26.44 -6.06
C ASP A 208 -6.92 25.84 -7.25
N GLY A 209 -7.14 26.32 -8.48
CA GLY A 209 -6.49 25.84 -9.70
C GLY A 209 -7.02 24.49 -10.22
N ILE A 210 -8.22 24.10 -9.78
CA ILE A 210 -8.86 22.84 -10.13
C ILE A 210 -10.28 23.10 -10.63
N GLU A 211 -10.61 22.57 -11.80
CA GLU A 211 -11.97 22.64 -12.34
C GLU A 211 -12.87 21.57 -11.74
N GLY A 212 -13.98 22.01 -11.13
CA GLY A 212 -14.88 21.11 -10.41
C GLY A 212 -14.27 20.61 -9.10
N GLY A 213 -14.99 19.73 -8.42
CA GLY A 213 -14.60 19.21 -7.11
C GLY A 213 -15.75 19.17 -6.12
N PHE A 214 -15.41 19.24 -4.84
CA PHE A 214 -16.39 19.33 -3.78
C PHE A 214 -15.95 20.27 -2.66
N PHE A 215 -16.91 20.70 -1.85
CA PHE A 215 -16.69 21.44 -0.62
C PHE A 215 -17.69 20.97 0.43
N VAL A 216 -17.32 21.01 1.70
CA VAL A 216 -18.23 20.68 2.81
C VAL A 216 -18.14 21.73 3.88
N GLN A 217 -19.30 22.27 4.25
CA GLN A 217 -19.45 23.26 5.31
C GLN A 217 -20.81 23.08 5.98
N SER A 218 -20.83 23.14 7.32
CA SER A 218 -22.05 23.18 8.12
C SER A 218 -23.09 22.09 7.79
N GLY A 219 -22.62 20.85 7.57
CA GLY A 219 -23.52 19.72 7.27
C GLY A 219 -24.10 19.73 5.85
N VAL A 220 -23.47 20.44 4.91
CA VAL A 220 -23.86 20.50 3.50
C VAL A 220 -22.68 20.08 2.63
N LEU A 221 -22.93 19.17 1.70
CA LEU A 221 -21.99 18.80 0.64
C LEU A 221 -22.32 19.61 -0.61
N TYR A 222 -21.32 20.29 -1.15
CA TYR A 222 -21.34 21.00 -2.40
C TYR A 222 -20.50 20.24 -3.42
N VAL A 223 -21.04 20.02 -4.62
CA VAL A 223 -20.35 19.32 -5.71
C VAL A 223 -20.47 20.15 -6.98
N LYS A 224 -19.36 20.23 -7.72
CA LYS A 224 -19.31 20.75 -9.08
C LYS A 224 -18.64 19.71 -9.96
N ALA A 225 -19.31 19.27 -11.02
CA ALA A 225 -18.68 18.39 -11.99
C ALA A 225 -17.51 19.11 -12.70
N PRO A 226 -16.44 18.40 -13.07
CA PRO A 226 -15.44 18.94 -14.00
C PRO A 226 -16.14 19.46 -15.27
N GLY A 227 -15.75 20.64 -15.75
CA GLY A 227 -16.42 21.33 -16.86
C GLY A 227 -17.80 21.94 -16.55
N GLY A 228 -18.29 21.83 -15.30
CA GLY A 228 -19.52 22.49 -14.84
C GLY A 228 -20.84 21.85 -15.30
N GLY A 229 -20.80 20.67 -15.90
CA GLY A 229 -22.00 19.93 -16.33
C GLY A 229 -22.89 19.45 -15.17
N PRO A 230 -24.06 18.86 -15.48
CA PRO A 230 -24.98 18.34 -14.48
C PRO A 230 -24.35 17.17 -13.71
N ILE A 231 -24.82 16.97 -12.47
CA ILE A 231 -24.50 15.78 -11.67
C ILE A 231 -25.61 14.72 -11.69
N GLU A 232 -26.82 15.09 -12.13
CA GLU A 232 -27.99 14.21 -12.12
C GLU A 232 -27.75 12.94 -12.96
N GLY A 233 -28.14 11.77 -12.40
CA GLY A 233 -27.96 10.47 -13.05
C GLY A 233 -26.53 9.94 -13.06
N ARG A 234 -25.54 10.71 -12.58
CA ARG A 234 -24.13 10.33 -12.56
C ARG A 234 -23.75 9.60 -11.27
N LEU A 235 -22.71 8.77 -11.34
CA LEU A 235 -22.25 7.96 -10.21
C LEU A 235 -21.33 8.79 -9.30
N LEU A 236 -21.92 9.46 -8.32
CA LEU A 236 -21.16 10.11 -7.25
C LEU A 236 -20.85 9.10 -6.15
N ARG A 237 -19.57 8.89 -5.87
CA ARG A 237 -19.11 8.12 -4.70
C ARG A 237 -18.33 9.01 -3.75
N VAL A 238 -18.50 8.77 -2.46
CA VAL A 238 -17.74 9.44 -1.39
C VAL A 238 -17.15 8.41 -0.45
N GLY A 239 -16.01 8.74 0.15
CA GLY A 239 -15.43 7.92 1.20
C GLY A 239 -16.36 7.86 2.43
N ARG A 240 -16.40 6.68 3.05
CA ARG A 240 -17.16 6.44 4.29
C ARG A 240 -16.30 5.87 5.40
N ARG A 241 -15.38 4.98 5.04
CA ARG A 241 -14.43 4.33 5.93
C ARG A 241 -13.05 4.94 5.72
N ALA A 242 -12.25 4.97 6.77
CA ALA A 242 -10.93 5.59 6.72
C ALA A 242 -9.91 4.68 6.04
N TYR A 243 -9.95 3.37 6.34
CA TYR A 243 -8.90 2.44 5.91
C TYR A 243 -9.43 1.12 5.34
N GLY A 244 -8.81 0.63 4.25
CA GLY A 244 -9.05 -0.73 3.75
C GLY A 244 -8.34 -1.76 4.61
N PHE A 245 -7.05 -1.97 4.39
CA PHE A 245 -6.18 -2.69 5.33
C PHE A 245 -5.37 -1.69 6.16
N TYR A 246 -5.46 -1.77 7.47
CA TYR A 246 -4.59 -1.03 8.39
C TYR A 246 -3.85 -2.02 9.28
N LEU A 247 -2.56 -2.18 8.98
CA LEU A 247 -1.61 -2.98 9.75
C LEU A 247 -0.79 -2.04 10.64
N GLU A 248 -0.84 -2.28 11.94
CA GLU A 248 -0.15 -1.46 12.94
C GLU A 248 0.64 -2.35 13.89
N ASN A 249 1.96 -2.16 13.95
CA ASN A 249 2.87 -2.99 14.75
C ASN A 249 2.78 -4.50 14.42
N LEU A 250 2.58 -4.83 13.14
CA LEU A 250 2.46 -6.21 12.67
C LEU A 250 3.66 -6.68 11.86
N ALA A 251 3.76 -7.99 11.68
CA ALA A 251 4.76 -8.60 10.84
C ALA A 251 4.28 -9.86 10.12
N TYR A 252 4.95 -10.20 9.02
CA TYR A 252 4.73 -11.43 8.25
C TYR A 252 3.28 -11.58 7.78
N ILE A 253 2.78 -10.54 7.13
CA ILE A 253 1.42 -10.47 6.57
C ILE A 253 1.48 -10.32 5.05
N GLU A 254 0.67 -11.08 4.33
CA GLU A 254 0.47 -10.91 2.89
C GLU A 254 -0.95 -10.48 2.58
N ILE A 255 -1.10 -9.51 1.68
CA ILE A 255 -2.34 -9.17 0.98
C ILE A 255 -2.12 -9.40 -0.51
N ARG A 256 -2.94 -10.26 -1.12
CA ARG A 256 -2.78 -10.70 -2.51
C ARG A 256 -4.09 -10.77 -3.27
N GLY A 257 -4.12 -10.20 -4.48
CA GLY A 257 -5.24 -10.37 -5.40
C GLY A 257 -6.48 -9.52 -5.10
N VAL A 258 -6.41 -8.60 -4.13
CA VAL A 258 -7.59 -7.86 -3.64
C VAL A 258 -7.68 -6.51 -4.35
N GLU A 259 -8.86 -6.15 -4.87
CA GLU A 259 -9.16 -4.78 -5.27
C GLU A 259 -9.57 -3.97 -4.03
N ILE A 260 -8.96 -2.82 -3.79
CA ILE A 260 -9.19 -2.01 -2.59
C ILE A 260 -9.42 -0.55 -3.00
N ALA A 261 -10.60 0.01 -2.68
CA ALA A 261 -11.00 1.31 -3.18
C ALA A 261 -11.96 2.11 -2.29
N TYR A 262 -12.09 3.40 -2.58
CA TYR A 262 -13.11 4.32 -2.04
C TYR A 262 -12.97 4.65 -0.55
N TYR A 263 -11.75 4.64 -0.01
CA TYR A 263 -11.45 5.01 1.37
C TYR A 263 -11.13 6.50 1.55
N ASP A 264 -11.57 7.07 2.68
CA ASP A 264 -11.39 8.49 3.01
C ASP A 264 -9.93 8.86 3.30
N GLU A 265 -9.12 7.93 3.82
CA GLU A 265 -7.71 8.16 4.14
C GLU A 265 -6.80 7.30 3.26
N MET A 266 -6.70 5.99 3.51
CA MET A 266 -5.81 5.08 2.77
C MET A 266 -6.49 3.76 2.43
N CYS A 267 -6.27 3.22 1.23
CA CYS A 267 -6.64 1.82 0.97
C CYS A 267 -5.81 0.85 1.81
N VAL A 268 -4.49 1.05 1.88
CA VAL A 268 -3.57 0.22 2.65
C VAL A 268 -2.63 1.10 3.45
N ARG A 269 -2.54 0.86 4.76
CA ARG A 269 -1.56 1.50 5.64
C ARG A 269 -0.72 0.46 6.37
N PHE A 270 0.59 0.58 6.22
CA PHE A 270 1.59 -0.18 6.97
C PHE A 270 2.26 0.77 7.97
N ARG A 271 1.78 0.77 9.21
CA ARG A 271 2.34 1.61 10.28
C ARG A 271 3.17 0.77 11.23
N SER A 272 4.44 1.13 11.43
CA SER A 272 5.38 0.36 12.27
C SER A 272 5.37 -1.14 11.95
N THR A 273 5.16 -1.49 10.69
CA THR A 273 4.91 -2.84 10.22
C THR A 273 6.06 -3.27 9.32
N HIS A 274 6.57 -4.49 9.51
CA HIS A 274 7.71 -5.01 8.74
C HIS A 274 7.42 -6.41 8.20
N HIS A 275 8.07 -6.81 7.10
CA HIS A 275 7.74 -8.08 6.43
C HIS A 275 6.24 -8.17 6.08
N ALA A 276 5.68 -7.08 5.55
CA ALA A 276 4.35 -7.06 4.99
C ALA A 276 4.43 -6.93 3.47
N ILE A 277 3.58 -7.67 2.76
CA ILE A 277 3.56 -7.72 1.30
C ILE A 277 2.16 -7.35 0.82
N LEU A 278 2.09 -6.39 -0.09
CA LEU A 278 0.93 -6.15 -0.96
C LEU A 278 1.36 -6.50 -2.38
N ARG A 279 0.74 -7.51 -2.99
CA ARG A 279 1.06 -7.92 -4.37
C ARG A 279 -0.17 -8.33 -5.15
N ASP A 280 -0.05 -8.32 -6.48
CA ASP A 280 -1.10 -8.72 -7.42
C ASP A 280 -2.47 -8.05 -7.13
N SER A 281 -2.46 -6.84 -6.56
CA SER A 281 -3.65 -6.17 -6.02
C SER A 281 -3.89 -4.84 -6.73
N ALA A 282 -5.16 -4.49 -6.94
CA ALA A 282 -5.55 -3.20 -7.52
C ALA A 282 -5.90 -2.23 -6.39
N VAL A 283 -5.20 -1.10 -6.30
CA VAL A 283 -5.42 -0.11 -5.24
C VAL A 283 -5.63 1.26 -5.84
N HIS A 284 -6.84 1.80 -5.69
CA HIS A 284 -7.24 3.02 -6.39
C HIS A 284 -8.37 3.77 -5.69
N HIS A 285 -8.69 4.97 -6.20
CA HIS A 285 -9.88 5.72 -5.80
C HIS A 285 -9.99 5.97 -4.28
N SER A 286 -8.91 6.43 -3.64
CA SER A 286 -8.89 6.86 -2.23
C SER A 286 -8.07 8.13 -2.08
N ARG A 287 -8.10 8.79 -0.91
CA ARG A 287 -7.27 9.99 -0.68
C ARG A 287 -5.79 9.69 -0.92
N GLN A 288 -5.29 8.61 -0.33
CA GLN A 288 -4.00 7.97 -0.61
C GLN A 288 -4.22 6.47 -0.85
N MET A 289 -3.34 5.84 -1.64
CA MET A 289 -3.49 4.43 -2.02
C MET A 289 -2.78 3.52 -1.01
N VAL A 290 -1.45 3.59 -0.99
CA VAL A 290 -0.59 2.84 -0.06
C VAL A 290 0.24 3.85 0.72
N TYR A 291 0.24 3.72 2.04
CA TYR A 291 1.04 4.57 2.93
C TYR A 291 1.87 3.70 3.88
N VAL A 292 3.17 3.97 3.94
CA VAL A 292 4.13 3.26 4.80
C VAL A 292 4.76 4.27 5.74
N ASP A 293 4.56 4.09 7.04
CA ASP A 293 5.05 5.01 8.05
C ASP A 293 5.54 4.30 9.32
N GLY A 294 6.43 4.97 10.06
CA GLY A 294 6.93 4.49 11.36
C GLY A 294 6.02 4.89 12.53
N ALA A 295 6.45 4.56 13.74
CA ALA A 295 5.86 5.15 14.94
C ALA A 295 6.11 6.67 14.92
N ALA A 296 5.14 7.46 15.41
CA ALA A 296 5.44 8.86 15.72
C ALA A 296 6.48 8.84 16.86
N SER A 297 7.64 9.46 16.62
CA SER A 297 8.68 9.69 17.63
C SER A 297 8.19 10.61 18.74
#